data_AF-A0A818W080-F1
#
_entry.id   AF-A0A818W080-F1
#
_cell.length_a   1.000
_cell.length_b   1.000
_cell.length_c   1.000
_cell.angle_alpha   90.00
_cell.angle_beta   90.00
_cell.angle_gamma   90.00
#
_symmetry.space_group_name_H-M   'P 1'
#
loop_
_entity.id
_entity.type
_entity.pdbx_description
1 polymer ?
#
loop_
_entity_poly.entity_id
_entity_poly.type
_entity_poly.pdbx_seq_one_letter_code
_entity_poly.pdbx_strand_id
1 'polypeptide(L)'
;MGNTSSSTDEDNNSTLPFSSGSSLRSRILIEVESLRTEAQQLMFQAKAVSEQSQIAYRSGHKSDAKILSIKKNDLYRQMNEKNQQAAELIFKHFNQDRPNNVIDLHGLYVEEALQYLQKKLDECRSKNKSQLIIITGIGNNSPDKIAKIKPKKKLYPPHEPEFVRARTTLFLNKYN
;
A
#
# COMPACT_ATOMS: atom_id res chain seq x y z
N MET A 1 56.70 35.52 23.23
CA MET A 1 56.28 35.71 21.83
C MET A 1 57.07 34.77 20.93
N GLY A 2 56.46 34.32 19.82
CA GLY A 2 57.10 33.42 18.83
C GLY A 2 57.12 31.94 19.23
N ASN A 3 57.11 30.98 18.28
CA ASN A 3 56.69 31.12 16.88
C ASN A 3 56.25 29.76 16.26
N THR A 4 55.28 29.82 15.34
CA THR A 4 54.96 28.89 14.22
C THR A 4 55.41 27.40 14.20
N SER A 5 54.43 26.53 13.90
CA SER A 5 54.40 25.51 12.80
C SER A 5 54.24 24.00 13.13
N SER A 6 53.72 23.29 12.12
CA SER A 6 53.66 21.82 11.87
C SER A 6 52.37 21.03 12.21
N SER A 7 51.61 20.74 11.12
CA SER A 7 51.06 19.43 10.70
C SER A 7 50.45 18.42 11.70
N THR A 8 49.23 17.96 11.41
CA THR A 8 48.98 16.62 10.83
C THR A 8 47.70 16.63 9.98
N ASP A 9 47.59 15.67 9.06
CA ASP A 9 46.58 15.57 8.00
C ASP A 9 45.39 14.65 8.39
N GLU A 10 44.55 14.31 7.39
CA GLU A 10 43.30 13.51 7.48
C GLU A 10 42.13 14.30 8.14
N ASP A 11 40.88 14.27 7.67
CA ASP A 11 40.16 13.27 6.86
C ASP A 11 39.97 13.59 5.36
N ASN A 12 40.21 12.59 4.50
CA ASN A 12 39.76 12.56 3.10
C ASN A 12 38.64 11.50 2.93
N ASN A 13 37.41 11.83 3.29
CA ASN A 13 36.27 10.91 3.10
C ASN A 13 35.46 11.25 1.84
N SER A 14 35.76 10.51 0.77
CA SER A 14 35.15 10.61 -0.55
C SER A 14 33.68 10.15 -0.55
N THR A 15 32.77 11.06 -0.20
CA THR A 15 31.32 10.84 -0.30
C THR A 15 30.91 10.70 -1.78
N LEU A 16 30.86 9.46 -2.25
CA LEU A 16 30.55 9.09 -3.64
C LEU A 16 29.17 9.61 -4.08
N PRO A 17 28.99 9.99 -5.37
CA PRO A 17 27.76 10.58 -5.86
C PRO A 17 26.57 9.61 -5.78
N PHE A 18 25.62 9.88 -4.89
CA PHE A 18 24.46 9.03 -4.66
C PHE A 18 23.49 9.05 -5.85
N SER A 19 23.28 7.88 -6.46
CA SER A 19 22.51 7.72 -7.71
C SER A 19 21.07 8.25 -7.61
N SER A 20 20.70 9.12 -8.55
CA SER A 20 19.48 9.92 -8.54
C SER A 20 18.18 9.12 -8.51
N GLY A 21 18.18 7.88 -9.02
CA GLY A 21 17.02 6.99 -9.01
C GLY A 21 16.53 6.58 -7.61
N SER A 22 17.41 6.59 -6.60
CA SER A 22 17.04 6.19 -5.23
C SER A 22 16.19 7.25 -4.51
N SER A 23 16.42 8.54 -4.80
CA SER A 23 15.71 9.68 -4.19
C SER A 23 14.20 9.69 -4.48
N LEU A 24 13.79 9.36 -5.71
CA LEU A 24 12.38 9.44 -6.14
C LEU A 24 11.52 8.40 -5.43
N ARG A 25 12.00 7.16 -5.32
CA ARG A 25 11.30 6.07 -4.64
C ARG A 25 11.06 6.40 -3.16
N SER A 26 12.07 6.91 -2.47
CA SER A 26 11.95 7.30 -1.06
C SER A 26 10.94 8.43 -0.86
N ARG A 27 10.94 9.45 -1.73
CA ARG A 27 9.95 10.55 -1.67
C ARG A 27 8.51 10.08 -1.86
N ILE A 28 8.25 9.18 -2.81
CA ILE A 28 6.90 8.63 -3.03
C ILE A 28 6.44 7.78 -1.83
N LEU A 29 7.35 7.02 -1.20
CA LEU A 29 7.03 6.25 0.01
C LEU A 29 6.69 7.16 1.21
N ILE A 30 7.43 8.25 1.41
CA ILE A 30 7.17 9.25 2.45
C ILE A 30 5.81 9.94 2.25
N GLU A 31 5.47 10.33 1.02
CA GLU A 31 4.16 10.93 0.69
C GLU A 31 3.01 9.95 0.97
N VAL A 32 3.17 8.69 0.56
CA VAL A 32 2.20 7.62 0.85
C VAL A 32 2.05 7.40 2.36
N GLU A 33 3.13 7.44 3.13
CA GLU A 33 3.10 7.32 4.60
C GLU A 33 2.40 8.52 5.26
N SER A 34 2.60 9.75 4.77
CA SER A 34 1.88 10.94 5.22
C SER A 34 0.37 10.80 4.98
N LEU A 35 -0.04 10.44 3.76
CA LEU A 35 -1.46 10.29 3.41
C LEU A 35 -2.15 9.17 4.21
N ARG A 36 -1.45 8.06 4.50
CA ARG A 36 -1.96 7.01 5.40
C ARG A 36 -2.04 7.49 6.86
N THR A 37 -1.11 8.33 7.30
CA THR A 37 -1.13 8.93 8.65
C THR A 37 -2.30 9.90 8.82
N GLU A 38 -2.56 10.75 7.83
CA GLU A 38 -3.75 11.61 7.78
C GLU A 38 -5.05 10.79 7.80
N ALA A 39 -5.12 9.70 7.01
CA ALA A 39 -6.26 8.79 7.04
C ALA A 39 -6.46 8.15 8.43
N GLN A 40 -5.41 7.74 9.13
CA GLN A 40 -5.50 7.23 10.50
C GLN A 40 -6.00 8.31 11.49
N GLN A 41 -5.53 9.56 11.37
CA GLN A 41 -6.04 10.66 12.19
C GLN A 41 -7.54 10.91 11.96
N LEU A 42 -7.99 10.90 10.70
CA LEU A 42 -9.40 11.00 10.34
C LEU A 42 -10.23 9.81 10.86
N MET A 43 -9.67 8.60 10.84
CA MET A 43 -10.29 7.40 11.44
C MET A 43 -10.50 7.55 12.95
N PHE A 44 -9.50 8.07 13.69
CA PHE A 44 -9.62 8.29 15.13
C PHE A 44 -10.67 9.37 15.46
N GLN A 45 -10.71 10.46 14.68
CA GLN A 45 -11.75 11.48 14.79
C GLN A 45 -13.15 10.90 14.49
N ALA A 46 -13.29 10.10 13.43
CA ALA A 46 -14.54 9.44 13.08
C ALA A 46 -15.02 8.49 14.20
N LYS A 47 -14.10 7.75 14.84
CA LYS A 47 -14.41 6.89 15.99
C LYS A 47 -14.94 7.70 17.18
N ALA A 48 -14.27 8.78 17.56
CA ALA A 48 -14.71 9.65 18.67
C ALA A 48 -16.10 10.29 18.40
N VAL A 49 -16.34 10.76 17.18
CA VAL A 49 -17.66 11.30 16.79
C VAL A 49 -18.74 10.20 16.72
N SER A 50 -18.37 8.96 16.37
CA SER A 50 -19.26 7.79 16.43
C SER A 50 -19.68 7.47 17.86
N GLU A 51 -18.75 7.51 18.81
CA GLU A 51 -19.01 7.30 20.24
C GLU A 51 -19.92 8.40 20.80
N GLN A 52 -19.66 9.67 20.47
CA GLN A 52 -20.55 10.80 20.81
C GLN A 52 -21.96 10.65 20.21
N SER A 53 -22.06 10.24 18.94
CA SER A 53 -23.34 9.99 18.25
C SER A 53 -24.16 8.89 18.95
N GLN A 54 -23.50 7.83 19.41
CA GLN A 54 -24.15 6.76 20.18
C GLN A 54 -24.61 7.23 21.57
N ILE A 55 -23.82 8.04 22.27
CA ILE A 55 -24.21 8.61 23.57
C ILE A 55 -25.45 9.49 23.39
N ALA A 56 -25.42 10.45 22.45
CA ALA A 56 -26.56 11.32 22.15
C ALA A 56 -27.82 10.53 21.80
N TYR A 57 -27.71 9.45 21.02
CA TYR A 57 -28.84 8.58 20.68
C TYR A 57 -29.42 7.87 21.91
N ARG A 58 -28.57 7.32 22.79
CA ARG A 58 -28.99 6.64 24.02
C ARG A 58 -29.62 7.60 25.03
N SER A 59 -29.17 8.85 25.08
CA SER A 59 -29.77 9.93 25.87
C SER A 59 -31.05 10.52 25.25
N GLY A 60 -31.50 10.05 24.09
CA GLY A 60 -32.72 10.52 23.43
C GLY A 60 -32.55 11.78 22.56
N HIS A 61 -31.35 12.37 22.50
CA HIS A 61 -31.01 13.54 21.68
C HIS A 61 -30.84 13.15 20.19
N LYS A 62 -31.96 12.77 19.56
CA LYS A 62 -32.01 12.22 18.19
C LYS A 62 -31.53 13.19 17.11
N SER A 63 -31.74 14.50 17.28
CA SER A 63 -31.20 15.57 16.43
C SER A 63 -29.67 15.52 16.40
N ASP A 64 -29.07 15.52 17.58
CA ASP A 64 -27.64 15.70 17.79
C ASP A 64 -26.91 14.42 17.37
N ALA A 65 -27.48 13.26 17.71
CA ALA A 65 -27.05 11.97 17.19
C ALA A 65 -27.01 11.93 15.65
N LYS A 66 -28.01 12.51 14.97
CA LYS A 66 -28.06 12.58 13.50
C LYS A 66 -26.99 13.53 12.94
N ILE A 67 -26.79 14.71 13.53
CA ILE A 67 -25.74 15.67 13.14
C ILE A 67 -24.34 15.03 13.31
N LEU A 68 -24.08 14.39 14.45
CA LEU A 68 -22.84 13.67 14.72
C LEU A 68 -22.65 12.49 13.76
N SER A 69 -23.71 11.77 13.40
CA SER A 69 -23.63 10.67 12.42
C SER A 69 -23.30 11.15 11.01
N ILE A 70 -23.78 12.34 10.61
CA ILE A 70 -23.39 13.00 9.34
C ILE A 70 -21.90 13.38 9.40
N LYS A 71 -21.44 14.05 10.46
CA LYS A 71 -20.01 14.41 10.64
C LYS A 71 -19.10 13.18 10.63
N LYS A 72 -19.51 12.09 11.30
CA LYS A 72 -18.82 10.79 11.32
C LYS A 72 -18.71 10.18 9.92
N ASN A 73 -19.80 10.21 9.13
CA ASN A 73 -19.78 9.72 7.76
C ASN A 73 -18.85 10.55 6.86
N ASP A 74 -18.80 11.87 7.04
CA ASP A 74 -17.90 12.74 6.27
C ASP A 74 -16.42 12.51 6.62
N LEU A 75 -16.08 12.33 7.89
CA LEU A 75 -14.71 11.96 8.30
C LEU A 75 -14.27 10.61 7.70
N TYR A 76 -15.18 9.62 7.62
CA TYR A 76 -14.90 8.36 6.91
C TYR A 76 -14.74 8.54 5.39
N ARG A 77 -15.47 9.50 4.78
CA ARG A 77 -15.29 9.86 3.37
C ARG A 77 -13.90 10.45 3.12
N GLN A 78 -13.49 11.44 3.91
CA GLN A 78 -12.16 12.05 3.82
C GLN A 78 -11.03 11.03 4.08
N MET A 79 -11.22 10.11 5.05
CA MET A 79 -10.31 8.99 5.31
C MET A 79 -10.14 8.10 4.07
N ASN A 80 -11.24 7.77 3.39
CA ASN A 80 -11.21 6.94 2.17
C ASN A 80 -10.56 7.69 1.00
N GLU A 81 -10.83 8.98 0.82
CA GLU A 81 -10.18 9.83 -0.19
C GLU A 81 -8.65 9.86 0.01
N LYS A 82 -8.18 10.02 1.25
CA LYS A 82 -6.74 9.98 1.59
C LYS A 82 -6.10 8.60 1.39
N ASN A 83 -6.80 7.52 1.76
CA ASN A 83 -6.36 6.15 1.48
C ASN A 83 -6.28 5.88 -0.02
N GLN A 84 -7.25 6.33 -0.82
CA GLN A 84 -7.25 6.19 -2.27
C GLN A 84 -6.08 6.97 -2.91
N GLN A 85 -5.79 8.19 -2.47
CA GLN A 85 -4.63 8.96 -2.93
C GLN A 85 -3.31 8.21 -2.69
N ALA A 86 -3.14 7.65 -1.48
CA ALA A 86 -1.98 6.81 -1.14
C ALA A 86 -1.90 5.54 -2.02
N ALA A 87 -3.04 4.90 -2.27
CA ALA A 87 -3.15 3.71 -3.12
C ALA A 87 -2.83 4.00 -4.59
N GLU A 88 -3.30 5.12 -5.14
CA GLU A 88 -3.04 5.53 -6.51
C GLU A 88 -1.56 5.90 -6.73
N LEU A 89 -0.94 6.60 -5.78
CA LEU A 89 0.50 6.94 -5.84
C LEU A 89 1.37 5.68 -5.82
N ILE A 90 1.15 4.77 -4.86
CA ILE A 90 1.96 3.55 -4.71
C ILE A 90 1.74 2.61 -5.91
N PHE A 91 0.49 2.44 -6.36
CA PHE A 91 0.17 1.60 -7.50
C PHE A 91 0.77 2.15 -8.80
N LYS A 92 0.62 3.45 -9.07
CA LYS A 92 1.16 4.10 -10.26
C LYS A 92 2.68 3.96 -10.30
N HIS A 93 3.38 4.34 -9.22
CA HIS A 93 4.84 4.30 -9.16
C HIS A 93 5.40 2.90 -9.45
N PHE A 94 4.81 1.86 -8.85
CA PHE A 94 5.32 0.49 -9.01
C PHE A 94 4.79 -0.27 -10.21
N ASN A 95 3.80 0.24 -10.95
CA ASN A 95 3.29 -0.42 -12.17
C ASN A 95 3.60 0.35 -13.47
N GLN A 96 4.17 1.55 -13.41
CA GLN A 96 4.57 2.35 -14.58
C GLN A 96 5.45 1.57 -15.58
N ASP A 97 6.56 1.00 -15.12
CA ASP A 97 7.54 0.31 -15.99
C ASP A 97 7.32 -1.22 -16.04
N ARG A 98 6.11 -1.71 -15.73
CA ARG A 98 5.84 -3.16 -15.65
C ARG A 98 5.27 -3.74 -16.96
N PRO A 99 5.68 -4.97 -17.34
CA PRO A 99 5.05 -5.68 -18.45
C PRO A 99 3.54 -5.85 -18.25
N ASN A 100 2.76 -5.84 -19.34
CA ASN A 100 1.29 -5.91 -19.31
C ASN A 100 0.70 -7.14 -18.57
N ASN A 101 1.49 -8.20 -18.38
CA ASN A 101 1.14 -9.44 -17.65
C ASN A 101 1.70 -9.50 -16.23
N VAL A 102 2.18 -8.39 -15.67
CA VAL A 102 2.66 -8.26 -14.29
C VAL A 102 1.83 -7.17 -13.60
N ILE A 103 1.48 -7.40 -12.33
CA ILE A 103 0.89 -6.39 -11.45
C ILE A 103 1.54 -6.45 -10.07
N ASP A 104 1.78 -5.29 -9.48
CA ASP A 104 2.34 -5.14 -8.14
C ASP A 104 1.34 -4.43 -7.24
N LEU A 105 1.05 -5.07 -6.10
CA LEU A 105 0.00 -4.71 -5.14
C LEU A 105 0.57 -4.48 -3.73
N HIS A 106 1.88 -4.27 -3.58
CA HIS A 106 2.45 -3.93 -2.26
C HIS A 106 2.08 -2.50 -1.81
N GLY A 107 1.97 -2.29 -0.50
CA GLY A 107 1.54 -1.01 0.08
C GLY A 107 0.03 -0.71 -0.03
N LEU A 108 -0.71 -1.53 -0.77
CA LEU A 108 -2.16 -1.48 -0.86
C LEU A 108 -2.83 -2.23 0.30
N TYR A 109 -3.99 -1.73 0.73
CA TYR A 109 -4.91 -2.47 1.57
C TYR A 109 -5.68 -3.52 0.75
N VAL A 110 -6.29 -4.50 1.43
CA VAL A 110 -6.87 -5.68 0.76
C VAL A 110 -7.95 -5.31 -0.26
N GLU A 111 -8.82 -4.36 0.06
CA GLU A 111 -9.91 -3.91 -0.82
C GLU A 111 -9.39 -3.16 -2.05
N GLU A 112 -8.40 -2.27 -1.86
CA GLU A 112 -7.70 -1.56 -2.93
C GLU A 112 -7.01 -2.55 -3.89
N ALA A 113 -6.26 -3.51 -3.32
CA ALA A 113 -5.56 -4.53 -4.07
C ALA A 113 -6.51 -5.41 -4.90
N LEU A 114 -7.69 -5.75 -4.38
CA LEU A 114 -8.72 -6.48 -5.10
C LEU A 114 -9.30 -5.66 -6.27
N GLN A 115 -9.54 -4.36 -6.09
CA GLN A 115 -10.04 -3.49 -7.16
C GLN A 115 -9.04 -3.35 -8.31
N TYR A 116 -7.75 -3.14 -8.03
CA TYR A 116 -6.72 -3.09 -9.07
C TYR A 116 -6.50 -4.45 -9.74
N LEU A 117 -6.54 -5.55 -8.96
CA LEU A 117 -6.44 -6.90 -9.51
C LEU A 117 -7.60 -7.23 -10.46
N GLN A 118 -8.84 -6.90 -10.11
CA GLN A 118 -9.99 -7.14 -10.97
C GLN A 118 -9.86 -6.38 -12.30
N LYS A 119 -9.58 -5.07 -12.25
CA LYS A 119 -9.33 -4.25 -13.44
C LYS A 119 -8.24 -4.87 -14.33
N LYS A 120 -7.16 -5.38 -13.74
CA LYS A 120 -6.06 -6.01 -14.48
C LYS A 120 -6.41 -7.39 -15.05
N LEU A 121 -7.22 -8.19 -14.36
CA LEU A 121 -7.72 -9.46 -14.90
C LEU A 121 -8.54 -9.23 -16.18
N ASP A 122 -9.37 -8.19 -16.21
CA ASP A 122 -10.21 -7.87 -17.37
C ASP A 122 -9.41 -7.23 -18.52
N GLU A 123 -8.37 -6.43 -18.22
CA GLU A 123 -7.32 -6.08 -19.20
C GLU A 123 -6.61 -7.31 -19.78
N CYS A 124 -6.21 -8.27 -18.95
CA CYS A 124 -5.47 -9.44 -19.40
C CYS A 124 -6.34 -10.39 -20.24
N ARG A 125 -7.63 -10.53 -19.88
CA ARG A 125 -8.64 -11.27 -20.65
C ARG A 125 -8.83 -10.65 -22.04
N SER A 126 -9.14 -9.36 -22.11
CA SER A 126 -9.34 -8.64 -23.38
C SER A 126 -8.07 -8.63 -24.26
N LYS A 127 -6.88 -8.64 -23.66
CA LYS A 127 -5.58 -8.75 -24.35
C LYS A 127 -5.12 -10.21 -24.59
N ASN A 128 -6.00 -11.20 -24.42
CA ASN A 128 -5.76 -12.64 -24.60
C ASN A 128 -4.48 -13.17 -23.92
N LYS A 129 -4.18 -12.72 -22.69
CA LYS A 129 -3.03 -13.17 -21.91
C LYS A 129 -3.37 -14.40 -21.07
N SER A 130 -2.63 -15.48 -21.26
CA SER A 130 -2.78 -16.77 -20.57
C SER A 130 -2.25 -16.79 -19.13
N GLN A 131 -1.52 -15.76 -18.70
CA GLN A 131 -0.88 -15.67 -17.38
C GLN A 131 -0.89 -14.23 -16.86
N LEU A 132 -1.04 -14.06 -15.55
CA LEU A 132 -0.84 -12.81 -14.82
C LEU A 132 0.03 -13.08 -13.58
N ILE A 133 1.17 -12.40 -13.51
CA ILE A 133 2.10 -12.47 -12.38
C ILE A 133 1.71 -11.39 -11.37
N ILE A 134 1.31 -11.80 -10.17
CA ILE A 134 0.96 -10.89 -9.07
C ILE A 134 2.14 -10.83 -8.10
N ILE A 135 2.65 -9.63 -7.88
CA ILE A 135 3.60 -9.32 -6.81
C ILE A 135 2.79 -8.83 -5.61
N THR A 136 2.82 -9.59 -4.53
CA THR A 136 2.23 -9.18 -3.25
C THR A 136 3.33 -8.79 -2.25
N GLY A 137 3.03 -7.80 -1.40
CA GLY A 137 3.95 -7.33 -0.37
C GLY A 137 4.24 -8.38 0.72
N ILE A 138 5.25 -8.09 1.56
CA ILE A 138 5.52 -8.90 2.76
C ILE A 138 4.40 -8.61 3.78
N GLY A 139 3.53 -9.57 4.03
CA GLY A 139 2.35 -9.39 4.87
C GLY A 139 2.67 -9.44 6.36
N ASN A 140 2.88 -8.28 7.01
CA ASN A 140 3.26 -8.21 8.42
C ASN A 140 2.18 -8.63 9.44
N ASN A 141 0.93 -8.88 9.02
CA ASN A 141 -0.20 -9.18 9.92
C ASN A 141 -0.88 -10.53 9.62
N SER A 142 -0.12 -11.63 9.71
CA SER A 142 -0.67 -12.99 9.82
C SER A 142 0.05 -13.78 10.92
N PRO A 143 -0.59 -14.04 12.09
CA PRO A 143 0.00 -14.86 13.15
C PRO A 143 0.49 -16.23 12.66
N ASP A 144 -0.31 -16.87 11.79
CA ASP A 144 -0.09 -18.26 11.35
C ASP A 144 0.66 -18.39 10.00
N LYS A 145 1.25 -17.30 9.48
CA LYS A 145 1.90 -17.24 8.14
C LYS A 145 1.00 -17.68 6.96
N ILE A 146 -0.32 -17.68 7.11
CA ILE A 146 -1.28 -18.03 6.05
C ILE A 146 -1.84 -16.76 5.39
N ALA A 147 -1.49 -16.56 4.11
CA ALA A 147 -2.17 -15.60 3.26
C ALA A 147 -3.66 -15.95 3.14
N LYS A 148 -4.56 -15.03 3.54
CA LYS A 148 -6.02 -15.25 3.50
C LYS A 148 -6.60 -15.26 2.07
N ILE A 149 -5.83 -14.84 1.07
CA ILE A 149 -6.16 -15.01 -0.36
C ILE A 149 -5.50 -16.29 -0.88
N LYS A 150 -6.08 -17.45 -0.52
CA LYS A 150 -5.75 -18.76 -1.09
C LYS A 150 -6.74 -19.10 -2.22
N PRO A 151 -6.37 -18.97 -3.51
CA PRO A 151 -7.15 -19.60 -4.58
C PRO A 151 -7.09 -21.14 -4.41
N LYS A 152 -8.23 -21.83 -4.53
CA LYS A 152 -8.27 -23.31 -4.46
C LYS A 152 -7.45 -23.92 -5.62
N LYS A 153 -6.35 -24.61 -5.30
CA LYS A 153 -5.43 -25.25 -6.27
C LYS A 153 -5.78 -26.71 -6.58
N LYS A 154 -5.28 -27.18 -7.74
CA LYS A 154 -5.12 -28.57 -8.21
C LYS A 154 -4.13 -28.55 -9.40
N LEU A 155 -3.14 -29.43 -9.62
CA LEU A 155 -2.37 -30.39 -8.79
C LEU A 155 -1.19 -30.92 -9.68
N TYR A 156 0.11 -30.76 -9.39
CA TYR A 156 0.77 -29.86 -8.42
C TYR A 156 2.20 -29.39 -8.85
N PRO A 157 3.18 -30.23 -9.30
CA PRO A 157 4.61 -29.85 -9.36
C PRO A 157 5.39 -30.30 -10.65
N PRO A 158 6.73 -30.15 -10.77
CA PRO A 158 7.71 -29.43 -9.92
C PRO A 158 8.52 -28.33 -10.64
N HIS A 159 9.12 -27.43 -9.87
CA HIS A 159 10.55 -27.03 -9.88
C HIS A 159 10.72 -25.74 -9.05
N GLU A 160 11.58 -25.80 -8.04
CA GLU A 160 12.00 -24.67 -7.18
C GLU A 160 13.50 -24.40 -7.46
N PRO A 161 14.04 -23.19 -7.20
CA PRO A 161 14.28 -22.76 -5.81
C PRO A 161 14.06 -21.26 -5.52
N GLU A 162 14.43 -20.88 -4.28
CA GLU A 162 14.63 -19.52 -3.72
C GLU A 162 13.40 -18.66 -3.37
N PHE A 163 13.04 -18.69 -2.08
CA PHE A 163 12.22 -17.68 -1.41
C PHE A 163 13.06 -16.43 -1.08
N VAL A 164 12.68 -15.23 -1.57
CA VAL A 164 12.26 -14.05 -0.75
C VAL A 164 11.53 -13.03 -1.66
N ARG A 165 10.24 -13.27 -1.94
CA ARG A 165 9.16 -12.29 -2.21
C ARG A 165 7.93 -13.06 -2.68
N ALA A 166 6.74 -12.63 -2.27
CA ALA A 166 5.49 -13.33 -2.58
C ALA A 166 5.01 -13.07 -4.03
N ARG A 167 5.75 -13.65 -4.99
CA ARG A 167 5.37 -13.78 -6.41
C ARG A 167 4.31 -14.89 -6.53
N THR A 168 3.06 -14.51 -6.80
CA THR A 168 1.97 -15.46 -7.07
C THR A 168 1.55 -15.36 -8.53
N THR A 169 1.86 -16.37 -9.34
CA THR A 169 1.39 -16.44 -10.72
C THR A 169 -0.02 -17.04 -10.78
N LEU A 170 -0.97 -16.32 -11.38
CA LEU A 170 -2.27 -16.86 -11.77
C LEU A 170 -2.25 -17.23 -13.26
N PHE A 171 -2.75 -18.42 -13.57
CA PHE A 171 -2.98 -18.88 -14.94
C PHE A 171 -4.41 -18.52 -15.35
N LEU A 172 -4.57 -17.89 -16.51
CA LEU A 172 -5.84 -17.33 -17.01
C LEU A 172 -6.43 -18.21 -18.12
N ASN A 173 -6.64 -19.50 -17.81
CA ASN A 173 -7.20 -20.44 -18.77
C ASN A 173 -8.72 -20.59 -18.60
N LYS A 174 -9.44 -20.34 -19.71
CA LYS A 174 -10.85 -20.66 -20.02
C LYS A 174 -11.76 -21.05 -18.84
N TYR A 175 -12.59 -20.09 -18.45
CA TYR A 175 -14.02 -20.36 -18.32
C TYR A 175 -14.69 -19.83 -19.59
N ASN A 176 -15.22 -20.74 -20.39
CA ASN A 176 -16.31 -20.48 -21.33
C ASN A 176 -17.63 -20.65 -20.56
#